data_AF-A0A7W2AR55-F1
#
_entry.id   AF-A0A7W2AR55-F1
#
_cell.length_a   1.000
_cell.length_b   1.000
_cell.length_c   1.000
_cell.angle_alpha   90.00
_cell.angle_beta   90.00
_cell.angle_gamma   90.00
#
_symmetry.space_group_name_H-M   'P 1'
#
loop_
_entity.id
_entity.type
_entity.pdbx_description
1 polymer ?
#
loop_
_entity_poly.entity_id
_entity_poly.type
_entity_poly.pdbx_seq_one_letter_code
_entity_poly.pdbx_strand_id
1 'polypeptide(L)'
;KNAKEWVRKNRLSERGKQLYKRRRETIERSFADAKELHSLRYARYRGLAKVKEQCLLTAMAQNVKKLALLLSKRGKSLVIRLINKLNFLHLFISLKYTTPSPFLAKKLGVCHQARSGNKPALIFWVQSPHFPVFP
;
A
#
# COMPACT_ATOMS: atom_id res chain seq x y z
N LYS A 1 -24.41 16.50 13.01
CA LYS A 1 -25.79 16.00 12.70
C LYS A 1 -26.13 16.03 11.19
N ASN A 2 -25.44 16.82 10.36
CA ASN A 2 -25.80 17.05 8.95
C ASN A 2 -25.58 15.86 7.97
N ALA A 3 -24.63 14.95 8.25
CA ALA A 3 -24.30 13.85 7.33
C ALA A 3 -25.45 12.86 7.09
N LYS A 4 -26.19 12.49 8.15
CA LYS A 4 -27.32 11.55 8.04
C LYS A 4 -28.45 12.14 7.17
N GLU A 5 -28.68 13.44 7.29
CA GLU A 5 -29.71 14.13 6.52
C GLU A 5 -29.31 14.28 5.04
N TRP A 6 -28.03 14.56 4.76
CA TRP A 6 -27.49 14.56 3.40
C TRP A 6 -27.64 13.19 2.73
N VAL A 7 -27.26 12.11 3.42
CA VAL A 7 -27.43 10.73 2.89
C VAL A 7 -28.90 10.43 2.60
N ARG A 8 -29.81 10.85 3.49
CA ARG A 8 -31.25 10.68 3.30
C ARG A 8 -31.74 11.42 2.06
N LYS A 9 -31.38 12.70 1.89
CA LYS A 9 -31.72 13.50 0.70
C LYS A 9 -31.18 12.86 -0.58
N ASN A 10 -29.92 12.40 -0.57
CA ASN A 10 -29.31 11.74 -1.72
C ASN A 10 -30.01 10.40 -2.06
N ARG A 11 -30.39 9.59 -1.06
CA ARG A 11 -31.14 8.34 -1.27
C ARG A 11 -32.52 8.57 -1.91
N LEU A 12 -33.20 9.66 -1.52
CA LEU A 12 -34.53 10.01 -2.03
C LEU A 12 -34.49 10.67 -3.41
N SER A 13 -33.34 11.21 -3.82
CA SER A 13 -33.14 11.79 -5.16
C SER A 13 -33.36 10.75 -6.26
N GLU A 14 -33.76 11.20 -7.45
CA GLU A 14 -34.02 10.31 -8.60
C GLU A 14 -32.75 9.53 -9.01
N ARG A 15 -31.61 10.22 -9.09
CA ARG A 15 -30.30 9.60 -9.32
C ARG A 15 -29.97 8.54 -8.25
N GLY A 16 -30.27 8.84 -6.98
CA GLY A 16 -30.06 7.93 -5.86
C GLY A 16 -30.85 6.64 -5.98
N LYS A 17 -32.14 6.73 -6.34
CA LYS A 17 -33.03 5.58 -6.57
C LYS A 17 -32.53 4.70 -7.72
N GLN A 18 -32.16 5.30 -8.85
CA GLN A 18 -31.62 4.58 -10.00
C GLN A 18 -30.32 3.83 -9.67
N LEU A 19 -29.42 4.50 -8.94
CA LEU A 19 -28.17 3.91 -8.49
C LEU A 19 -28.41 2.78 -7.48
N TYR A 20 -29.37 2.95 -6.57
CA TYR A 20 -29.76 1.93 -5.61
C TYR A 20 -30.29 0.67 -6.30
N LYS A 21 -31.12 0.83 -7.34
CA LYS A 21 -31.65 -0.30 -8.13
C LYS A 21 -30.53 -1.17 -8.71
N ARG A 22 -29.44 -0.57 -9.22
CA ARG A 22 -28.27 -1.32 -9.75
C ARG A 22 -27.39 -1.88 -8.63
N ARG A 23 -27.20 -1.12 -7.56
CA ARG A 23 -26.31 -1.49 -6.46
C ARG A 23 -26.84 -2.67 -5.66
N ARG A 24 -28.16 -2.79 -5.44
CA ARG A 24 -28.73 -3.88 -4.62
C ARG A 24 -28.27 -5.26 -5.10
N GLU A 25 -28.33 -5.52 -6.41
CA GLU A 25 -27.95 -6.80 -7.02
C GLU A 25 -26.43 -7.01 -6.98
N THR A 26 -25.64 -5.95 -7.10
CA THR A 26 -24.17 -6.04 -7.00
C THR A 26 -23.73 -6.30 -5.56
N ILE A 27 -24.39 -5.65 -4.60
CA ILE A 27 -24.12 -5.76 -3.17
C ILE A 27 -24.43 -7.19 -2.70
N GLU A 28 -25.62 -7.71 -3.02
CA GLU A 28 -26.00 -9.08 -2.65
C GLU A 28 -25.01 -10.11 -3.20
N ARG A 29 -24.63 -9.99 -4.47
CA ARG A 29 -23.66 -10.88 -5.10
C ARG A 29 -22.27 -10.79 -4.43
N SER A 30 -21.83 -9.58 -4.07
CA SER A 30 -20.57 -9.39 -3.34
C SER A 30 -20.61 -9.97 -1.91
N PHE A 31 -21.76 -9.92 -1.24
CA PHE A 31 -21.94 -10.55 0.07
C PHE A 31 -21.93 -12.07 -0.04
N ALA A 32 -22.54 -12.64 -1.09
CA ALA A 32 -22.47 -14.08 -1.35
C ALA A 32 -21.02 -14.53 -1.58
N ASP A 33 -20.26 -13.82 -2.42
CA ASP A 33 -18.85 -14.10 -2.65
C ASP A 33 -18.02 -13.96 -1.36
N ALA A 34 -18.28 -12.93 -0.55
CA ALA A 34 -17.62 -12.74 0.74
C ALA A 34 -17.90 -13.90 1.70
N LYS A 35 -19.14 -14.38 1.72
CA LYS A 35 -19.59 -15.48 2.59
C LYS A 35 -18.87 -16.78 2.27
N GLU A 36 -18.84 -17.16 0.99
CA GLU A 36 -18.32 -18.46 0.56
C GLU A 36 -16.80 -18.43 0.30
N LEU A 37 -16.28 -17.44 -0.44
CA LEU A 37 -14.86 -17.42 -0.86
C LEU A 37 -13.91 -16.87 0.21
N HIS A 38 -14.39 -16.02 1.11
CA HIS A 38 -13.56 -15.38 2.15
C HIS A 38 -13.85 -15.91 3.56
N SER A 39 -14.46 -17.11 3.63
CA SER A 39 -14.71 -17.84 4.87
C SER A 39 -15.46 -17.03 5.93
N LEU A 40 -16.42 -16.19 5.51
CA LEU A 40 -17.32 -15.47 6.41
C LEU A 40 -18.56 -16.30 6.80
N ARG A 41 -18.65 -17.56 6.35
CA ARG A 41 -19.68 -18.51 6.78
C ARG A 41 -19.65 -18.78 8.28
N TYR A 42 -18.45 -18.79 8.88
CA TYR A 42 -18.25 -19.04 10.30
C TYR A 42 -17.33 -17.97 10.90
N ALA A 43 -17.64 -17.55 12.13
CA ALA A 43 -16.75 -16.69 12.90
C ALA A 43 -15.54 -17.51 13.38
N ARG A 44 -14.38 -17.30 12.75
CA ARG A 44 -13.14 -18.01 13.09
C ARG A 44 -12.53 -17.53 14.41
N TYR A 45 -12.75 -16.26 14.73
CA TYR A 45 -12.25 -15.65 15.96
C TYR A 45 -13.37 -15.47 16.98
N ARG A 46 -13.00 -15.54 18.27
CA ARG A 46 -13.92 -15.24 19.39
C ARG A 46 -13.84 -13.76 19.75
N GLY A 47 -15.01 -13.16 20.02
CA GLY A 47 -15.16 -11.75 20.40
C GLY A 47 -15.39 -10.80 19.22
N LEU A 48 -16.22 -9.78 19.46
CA LEU A 48 -16.70 -8.85 18.42
C LEU A 48 -15.56 -8.09 17.72
N ALA A 49 -14.53 -7.67 18.46
CA ALA A 49 -13.42 -6.90 17.92
C ALA A 49 -12.65 -7.68 16.83
N LYS A 50 -12.32 -8.96 17.11
CA LYS A 50 -11.56 -9.81 16.19
C LYS A 50 -12.38 -10.23 14.96
N VAL A 51 -13.68 -10.52 15.13
CA VAL A 51 -14.57 -10.80 14.00
C VAL A 51 -14.74 -9.56 13.12
N LYS A 52 -14.85 -8.37 13.73
CA LYS A 52 -14.92 -7.11 12.99
C LYS A 52 -13.65 -6.86 12.17
N GLU A 53 -12.48 -7.09 12.75
CA GLU A 53 -11.20 -6.99 12.05
C GLU A 53 -11.14 -7.94 10.84
N GLN A 54 -11.54 -9.20 11.01
CA GLN A 54 -11.63 -10.16 9.89
C GLN A 54 -12.52 -9.63 8.77
N CYS A 55 -13.71 -9.12 9.10
CA CYS A 55 -14.64 -8.56 8.10
C CYS A 55 -14.05 -7.35 7.38
N LEU A 56 -13.37 -6.45 8.10
CA LEU A 56 -12.76 -5.24 7.52
C LEU A 56 -11.61 -5.58 6.58
N LEU A 57 -10.73 -6.51 6.97
CA LEU A 57 -9.63 -6.96 6.12
C LEU A 57 -10.14 -7.66 4.86
N THR A 58 -11.16 -8.51 4.98
CA THR A 58 -11.81 -9.14 3.82
C THR A 58 -12.41 -8.09 2.87
N ALA A 59 -13.14 -7.11 3.40
CA ALA A 59 -13.71 -6.04 2.58
C ALA A 59 -12.63 -5.20 1.87
N MET A 60 -11.52 -4.91 2.56
CA MET A 60 -10.36 -4.23 1.97
C MET A 60 -9.79 -5.05 0.80
N ALA A 61 -9.54 -6.34 0.99
CA ALA A 61 -9.02 -7.21 -0.06
C ALA A 61 -9.94 -7.26 -1.29
N GLN A 62 -11.25 -7.34 -1.09
CA GLN A 62 -12.23 -7.29 -2.17
C GLN A 62 -12.22 -5.95 -2.92
N ASN A 63 -12.09 -4.84 -2.19
CA ASN A 63 -11.98 -3.52 -2.80
C ASN A 63 -10.70 -3.39 -3.65
N VAL A 64 -9.56 -3.88 -3.16
CA VAL A 64 -8.30 -3.89 -3.90
C VAL A 64 -8.42 -4.75 -5.16
N LYS A 65 -9.00 -5.95 -5.07
CA LYS A 65 -9.28 -6.82 -6.23
C LYS A 65 -10.13 -6.11 -7.28
N LYS A 66 -11.19 -5.41 -6.85
CA LYS A 66 -12.05 -4.64 -7.74
C LYS A 66 -11.30 -3.51 -8.44
N LEU A 67 -10.46 -2.77 -7.72
CA LEU A 67 -9.62 -1.71 -8.29
C LEU A 67 -8.63 -2.28 -9.32
N ALA A 68 -7.94 -3.37 -8.99
CA ALA A 68 -7.01 -4.04 -9.91
C ALA A 68 -7.71 -4.49 -11.20
N LEU A 69 -8.90 -5.08 -11.10
CA LEU A 69 -9.71 -5.48 -12.26
C LEU A 69 -10.14 -4.29 -13.11
N LEU A 70 -10.57 -3.18 -12.49
CA LEU A 70 -10.95 -1.96 -13.20
C LEU A 70 -9.75 -1.33 -13.92
N LEU A 71 -8.57 -1.30 -13.28
CA LEU A 71 -7.33 -0.82 -13.89
C LEU A 71 -6.89 -1.72 -15.06
N SER A 72 -6.99 -3.04 -14.89
CA SER A 72 -6.68 -4.00 -15.95
C SER A 72 -7.62 -3.82 -17.16
N LYS A 73 -8.91 -3.56 -16.94
CA LYS A 73 -9.90 -3.35 -18.00
C LYS A 73 -9.80 -1.99 -18.68
N ARG A 74 -9.36 -0.94 -17.97
CA ARG A 74 -9.16 0.41 -18.53
C ARG A 74 -7.89 0.55 -19.38
N GLY A 75 -7.10 -0.51 -19.51
CA GLY A 75 -5.88 -0.55 -20.29
C GLY A 75 -4.64 -0.27 -19.42
N LYS A 76 -3.63 -1.12 -19.58
CA LYS A 76 -2.35 -1.12 -18.83
C LYS A 76 -1.51 0.17 -19.01
N SER A 77 -2.00 1.15 -19.79
CA SER A 77 -1.24 2.33 -20.20
C SER A 77 -0.83 3.22 -19.03
N LEU A 78 -1.68 3.44 -18.03
CA LEU A 78 -1.35 4.27 -16.88
C LEU A 78 -0.36 3.60 -15.93
N VAL A 79 -0.51 2.30 -15.68
CA VAL A 79 0.38 1.53 -14.79
C VAL A 79 1.76 1.35 -15.43
N ILE A 80 1.82 1.00 -16.72
CA ILE A 80 3.08 0.92 -17.48
C ILE A 80 3.74 2.31 -17.55
N ARG A 81 2.99 3.39 -17.78
CA ARG A 81 3.54 4.76 -17.77
C ARG A 81 4.09 5.15 -16.40
N LEU A 82 3.41 4.82 -15.31
CA LEU A 82 3.89 5.07 -13.95
C LEU A 82 5.13 4.24 -13.61
N ILE A 83 5.15 2.95 -13.96
CA ILE A 83 6.31 2.07 -13.78
C ILE A 83 7.49 2.57 -14.62
N ASN A 84 7.27 2.95 -15.88
CA ASN A 84 8.32 3.52 -16.73
C ASN A 84 8.83 4.86 -16.19
N LYS A 85 7.96 5.70 -15.59
CA LYS A 85 8.36 6.96 -14.96
C LYS A 85 9.19 6.73 -13.70
N LEU A 86 8.82 5.74 -12.88
CA LEU A 86 9.56 5.35 -11.68
C LEU A 86 10.90 4.69 -12.02
N ASN A 87 10.94 3.80 -13.03
CA ASN A 87 12.18 3.21 -13.54
C ASN A 87 13.10 4.28 -14.16
N PHE A 88 12.55 5.26 -14.87
CA PHE A 88 13.30 6.40 -15.40
C PHE A 88 13.87 7.26 -14.28
N LEU A 89 13.09 7.55 -13.23
CA LEU A 89 13.56 8.30 -12.06
C LEU A 89 14.67 7.53 -11.30
N HIS A 90 14.51 6.21 -11.12
CA HIS A 90 15.53 5.36 -10.53
C HIS A 90 16.81 5.32 -11.37
N LEU A 91 16.70 5.20 -12.70
CA LEU A 91 17.85 5.27 -13.63
C LEU A 91 18.55 6.64 -13.56
N PHE A 92 17.79 7.73 -13.44
CA PHE A 92 18.31 9.10 -13.34
C PHE A 92 19.02 9.37 -12.01
N ILE A 93 18.54 8.74 -10.93
CA ILE A 93 19.19 8.73 -9.61
C ILE A 93 20.49 7.90 -9.70
N SER A 94 20.46 6.69 -10.23
CA SER A 94 21.64 5.83 -10.39
C SER A 94 22.76 6.44 -11.25
N LEU A 95 22.40 7.24 -12.28
CA LEU A 95 23.38 7.98 -13.09
C LEU A 95 24.10 9.10 -12.32
N LYS A 96 23.48 9.66 -11.27
CA LYS A 96 24.07 10.75 -10.47
C LYS A 96 24.83 10.26 -9.23
N TYR A 97 24.57 9.03 -8.76
CA TYR A 97 25.22 8.47 -7.56
C TYR A 97 26.21 7.32 -7.85
N THR A 98 26.57 7.08 -9.11
CA THR A 98 27.73 6.26 -9.45
C THR A 98 28.99 7.09 -9.19
N THR A 99 29.53 6.95 -7.99
CA THR A 99 30.89 7.37 -7.68
C THR A 99 31.84 6.52 -8.53
N PRO A 100 32.75 7.12 -9.32
CA PRO A 100 33.84 6.34 -9.90
C PRO A 100 34.69 5.85 -8.73
N SER A 101 34.77 4.53 -8.54
CA SER A 101 35.69 3.95 -7.58
C SER A 101 37.12 4.38 -7.95
N PRO A 102 37.88 5.00 -7.04
CA PRO A 102 39.25 5.42 -7.29
C PRO A 102 40.18 4.20 -7.18
N PHE A 103 40.12 3.30 -8.16
CA PHE A 103 41.03 2.16 -8.27
C PHE A 103 42.16 2.49 -9.27
N LEU A 104 43.01 3.48 -8.95
CA LEU A 104 44.33 3.70 -9.58
C LEU A 104 45.07 4.92 -8.98
N ALA A 105 45.30 4.96 -7.67
CA ALA A 105 46.23 5.94 -7.09
C ALA A 105 46.81 5.47 -5.74
N LYS A 106 47.49 4.32 -5.74
CA LYS A 106 48.44 3.94 -4.67
C LYS A 106 49.70 3.36 -5.29
N LYS A 107 50.57 4.24 -5.77
CA LYS A 107 51.99 3.99 -6.02
C LYS A 107 52.74 5.09 -5.27
N LEU A 108 53.74 4.70 -4.48
CA LEU A 108 54.48 5.45 -3.43
C LEU A 108 53.73 5.47 -2.07
N GLY A 109 54.02 4.70 -1.02
CA GLY A 109 55.13 3.79 -0.72
C GLY A 109 55.73 4.15 0.65
N VAL A 110 55.20 3.66 1.78
CA VAL A 110 55.94 3.48 3.05
C VAL A 110 55.28 2.36 3.91
N CYS A 111 56.15 1.64 4.61
CA CYS A 111 56.11 0.34 5.29
C CYS A 111 55.00 -0.05 6.29
N HIS A 112 54.94 -1.39 6.43
CA HIS A 112 54.35 -2.23 7.48
C HIS A 112 54.57 -1.76 8.94
N GLN A 113 53.55 -1.99 9.79
CA GLN A 113 53.68 -2.87 10.96
C GLN A 113 52.29 -3.37 11.40
N ALA A 114 52.26 -4.59 11.90
CA ALA A 114 51.10 -5.45 12.06
C ALA A 114 50.34 -5.33 13.40
N ARG A 115 49.13 -5.92 13.36
CA ARG A 115 48.43 -6.74 14.36
C ARG A 115 47.47 -6.11 15.38
N SER A 116 46.30 -6.75 15.38
CA SER A 116 45.53 -7.25 16.55
C SER A 116 44.47 -6.32 17.16
N GLY A 117 43.20 -6.77 17.09
CA GLY A 117 42.20 -6.40 18.09
C GLY A 117 40.76 -6.27 17.56
N ASN A 118 40.01 -7.36 17.68
CA ASN A 118 38.55 -7.55 17.75
C ASN A 118 37.52 -6.47 17.31
N LYS A 119 36.52 -7.00 16.59
CA LYS A 119 35.34 -6.40 15.97
C LYS A 119 34.34 -5.71 16.94
N PRO A 120 33.41 -4.89 16.41
CA PRO A 120 32.98 -3.65 17.05
C PRO A 120 31.51 -3.58 17.48
N ALA A 121 31.23 -2.48 18.20
CA ALA A 121 30.04 -1.63 18.12
C ALA A 121 28.69 -2.17 18.63
N LEU A 122 28.49 -1.94 19.93
CA LEU A 122 27.20 -1.54 20.50
C LEU A 122 26.80 -0.18 19.87
N ILE A 123 25.72 -0.11 19.10
CA ILE A 123 25.05 1.17 18.80
C ILE A 123 23.67 1.11 19.46
N PHE A 124 23.59 1.79 20.59
CA PHE A 124 22.39 2.06 21.34
C PHE A 124 21.91 3.48 20.99
N TRP A 125 20.63 3.57 20.63
CA TRP A 125 19.67 4.67 20.89
C TRP A 125 19.75 6.04 20.21
N VAL A 126 18.56 6.69 20.26
CA VAL A 126 18.21 8.12 20.05
C VAL A 126 17.80 8.47 18.60
N GLN A 127 16.64 9.03 18.25
CA GLN A 127 15.36 9.39 18.91
C GLN A 127 14.42 9.91 17.79
N SER A 128 13.11 9.68 17.87
CA SER A 128 12.08 10.29 17.00
C SER A 128 12.11 11.83 17.05
N PRO A 129 11.60 12.57 16.04
CA PRO A 129 10.22 13.07 16.16
C PRO A 129 9.42 13.31 14.85
N HIS A 130 8.09 13.36 15.03
CA HIS A 130 7.08 14.11 14.25
C HIS A 130 6.77 13.77 12.78
N PHE A 131 5.60 13.14 12.57
CA PHE A 131 4.88 13.11 11.29
C PHE A 131 3.88 14.29 11.22
N PRO A 132 3.77 15.01 10.08
CA PRO A 132 2.74 16.04 9.90
C PRO A 132 1.41 15.48 9.41
N VAL A 133 0.33 16.06 9.93
CA VAL A 133 -1.07 15.90 9.48
C VAL A 133 -1.30 16.82 8.28
N PHE A 134 -1.97 16.34 7.23
CA PHE A 134 -2.35 17.12 6.04
C PHE A 134 -3.89 17.17 5.89
N PRO A 135 -4.43 18.22 5.22
CA PRO A 135 -5.81 18.69 5.36
C PRO A 135 -6.89 17.86 4.65
#